data_AF-A0A352PQ92-F1
#
_entry.id   AF-A0A352PQ92-F1
#
_cell.length_a   1.000
_cell.length_b   1.000
_cell.length_c   1.000
_cell.angle_alpha   90.00
_cell.angle_beta   90.00
_cell.angle_gamma   90.00
#
_symmetry.space_group_name_H-M   'P 1'
#
loop_
_entity.id
_entity.type
_entity.pdbx_description
1 polymer ?
#
loop_
_entity_poly.entity_id
_entity_poly.type
_entity_poly.pdbx_seq_one_letter_code
_entity_poly.pdbx_strand_id
1 'polypeptide(L)'
;MQAASFDLKAYLAERKTQVDQALQGCLPIPAGLEKNLLEASRYSLFAGGKRLRPILCLQAAEVVGGDWRAAMPAACALEFIHTYSLIHD
;
A
#
# COMPACT_ATOMS: atom_id res chain seq x y z
N MET A 1 -16.08 27.83 15.23
CA MET A 1 -14.94 27.34 14.44
C MET A 1 -15.49 26.62 13.21
N GLN A 2 -15.31 27.14 12.00
CA GLN A 2 -15.56 26.34 10.80
C GLN A 2 -14.50 25.25 10.77
N ALA A 3 -14.91 23.98 10.85
CA ALA A 3 -14.02 22.87 10.54
C ALA A 3 -13.58 23.05 9.08
N ALA A 4 -12.27 23.09 8.85
CA ALA A 4 -11.76 23.06 7.49
C ALA A 4 -12.35 21.83 6.78
N SER A 5 -12.88 22.01 5.57
CA SER A 5 -13.40 20.91 4.77
C SER A 5 -12.26 19.93 4.49
N PHE A 6 -12.39 18.69 4.97
CA PHE A 6 -11.43 17.64 4.68
C PHE A 6 -11.52 17.21 3.21
N ASP A 7 -10.43 17.38 2.45
CA ASP A 7 -10.33 16.86 1.10
C ASP A 7 -9.87 15.39 1.12
N LEU A 8 -10.86 14.49 1.10
CA LEU A 8 -10.62 13.06 1.05
C LEU A 8 -9.85 12.63 -0.20
N LYS A 9 -10.05 13.28 -1.35
CA LYS A 9 -9.37 12.87 -2.59
C LYS A 9 -7.88 13.19 -2.51
N ALA A 10 -7.53 14.38 -2.05
CA ALA A 10 -6.14 14.78 -1.84
C ALA A 10 -5.46 13.86 -0.83
N TYR A 11 -6.13 13.57 0.30
CA TYR A 11 -5.62 12.66 1.32
C TYR A 11 -5.35 11.25 0.77
N LEU A 12 -6.30 10.66 0.04
CA LEU A 12 -6.13 9.32 -0.53
C LEU A 12 -4.99 9.28 -1.55
N ALA A 13 -4.83 10.33 -2.37
CA ALA A 13 -3.76 10.42 -3.36
C ALA A 13 -2.37 10.52 -2.71
N GLU A 14 -2.25 11.32 -1.64
CA GLU A 14 -1.00 11.44 -0.87
C GLU A 14 -0.64 10.10 -0.22
N ARG A 15 -1.58 9.48 0.51
CA ARG A 15 -1.34 8.20 1.19
C ARG A 15 -1.05 7.08 0.22
N LYS A 16 -1.73 7.04 -0.94
CA LYS A 16 -1.43 6.09 -2.02
C LYS A 16 0.04 6.21 -2.45
N THR A 17 0.54 7.43 -2.62
CA THR A 17 1.93 7.67 -3.04
C THR A 17 2.91 7.15 -1.99
N GLN A 18 2.66 7.42 -0.71
CA GLN A 18 3.49 6.93 0.40
C GLN A 18 3.51 5.39 0.48
N VAL A 19 2.35 4.76 0.29
CA VAL A 19 2.23 3.29 0.28
C VAL A 19 2.94 2.69 -0.94
N ASP A 20 2.76 3.25 -2.13
CA ASP A 20 3.44 2.75 -3.34
C ASP A 20 4.97 2.86 -3.22
N GLN A 21 5.47 3.95 -2.63
CA GLN A 21 6.91 4.10 -2.34
C GLN A 21 7.41 3.03 -1.36
N ALA A 22 6.66 2.74 -0.30
CA ALA A 22 7.03 1.70 0.65
C ALA A 22 7.03 0.31 -0.02
N LEU A 23 6.00 -0.01 -0.81
CA LEU A 23 5.88 -1.28 -1.54
C LEU A 23 7.04 -1.51 -2.52
N GLN A 24 7.57 -0.47 -3.16
CA GLN A 24 8.72 -0.60 -4.07
C GLN A 24 9.96 -1.19 -3.36
N GLY A 25 10.14 -0.88 -2.07
CA GLY A 25 11.23 -1.39 -1.24
C GLY A 25 10.96 -2.76 -0.62
N CYS A 26 9.74 -3.30 -0.71
CA CYS A 26 9.38 -4.59 -0.12
C CYS A 26 9.64 -5.79 -1.05
N LEU A 27 9.79 -5.57 -2.36
CA LEU A 27 10.05 -6.63 -3.33
C LEU A 27 11.51 -6.63 -3.79
N PRO A 28 12.16 -7.81 -3.88
CA PRO A 28 13.51 -7.91 -4.44
C PRO A 28 13.52 -7.47 -5.91
N ILE A 29 14.71 -7.09 -6.37
CA ILE A 29 14.95 -6.77 -7.78
C ILE A 29 14.84 -8.07 -8.59
N PRO A 30 14.01 -8.12 -9.65
CA PRO A 30 13.91 -9.31 -10.48
C PRO A 30 15.25 -9.72 -11.10
N ALA A 31 15.76 -10.88 -10.72
CA ALA A 31 17.02 -11.44 -11.20
C ALA A 31 17.02 -12.97 -11.03
N GLY A 32 18.02 -13.64 -11.60
CA GLY A 32 18.22 -15.08 -11.39
C GLY A 32 17.11 -15.96 -11.96
N LEU A 33 16.88 -17.10 -11.32
CA LEU A 33 15.92 -18.12 -11.74
C LEU A 33 14.47 -17.67 -11.49
N GLU A 34 14.27 -16.81 -10.50
CA GLU A 34 12.99 -16.27 -10.06
C GLU A 34 12.57 -14.99 -10.80
N LYS A 35 13.36 -14.51 -11.76
CA LYS A 35 13.11 -13.25 -12.49
C LYS A 35 11.67 -13.12 -12.98
N ASN A 36 11.16 -14.12 -13.70
CA ASN A 36 9.81 -14.07 -14.27
C ASN A 36 8.73 -14.00 -13.19
N LEU A 37 8.91 -14.72 -12.08
CA LEU A 37 7.98 -14.71 -10.95
C LEU A 37 7.95 -13.32 -10.28
N LEU A 38 9.13 -12.71 -10.09
CA LEU A 38 9.24 -11.38 -9.50
C LEU A 38 8.70 -10.29 -10.42
N GLU A 39 8.93 -10.37 -11.72
CA GLU A 39 8.35 -9.45 -12.71
C GLU A 39 6.82 -9.55 -12.72
N ALA A 40 6.26 -10.76 -12.75
CA ALA A 40 4.81 -10.98 -12.68
C ALA A 40 4.22 -10.45 -11.36
N SER A 41 4.88 -10.72 -10.23
CA SER A 41 4.46 -10.24 -8.91
C SER A 41 4.48 -8.71 -8.83
N ARG A 42 5.53 -8.06 -9.35
CA ARG A 42 5.63 -6.60 -9.43
C ARG A 42 4.57 -6.03 -10.36
N TYR A 43 4.36 -6.64 -11.53
CA TYR A 43 3.32 -6.23 -12.46
C TYR A 43 1.96 -6.20 -11.77
N SER A 44 1.54 -7.31 -11.16
CA SER A 44 0.23 -7.40 -10.52
C SER A 44 0.09 -6.44 -9.33
N LEU A 45 1.15 -6.27 -8.53
CA LEU A 45 1.14 -5.33 -7.40
C LEU A 45 0.99 -3.88 -7.84
N PHE A 46 1.59 -3.48 -8.96
CA PHE A 46 1.62 -2.10 -9.46
C PHE A 46 0.71 -1.85 -10.68
N ALA A 47 -0.11 -2.81 -11.10
CA ALA A 47 -1.07 -2.68 -12.21
C ALA A 47 -2.21 -1.67 -11.94
N GLY A 48 -2.21 -1.03 -10.77
CA GLY A 48 -3.17 -0.01 -10.36
C GLY A 48 -3.64 -0.26 -8.93
N GLY A 49 -4.80 0.32 -8.59
CA GLY A 49 -5.45 0.11 -7.29
C GLY A 49 -5.56 1.38 -6.45
N LYS A 50 -6.61 1.43 -5.62
CA LYS A 50 -6.90 2.57 -4.74
C LYS A 50 -6.08 2.55 -3.44
N ARG A 51 -5.40 1.44 -3.14
CA ARG A 51 -4.66 1.22 -1.88
C ARG A 51 -5.53 1.45 -0.63
N LEU A 52 -6.83 1.14 -0.70
CA LEU A 52 -7.75 1.41 0.41
C LEU A 52 -7.38 0.65 1.69
N ARG A 53 -6.99 -0.62 1.58
CA ARG A 53 -6.62 -1.47 2.73
C ARG A 53 -5.41 -0.93 3.50
N PRO A 54 -4.26 -0.66 2.86
CA PRO A 54 -3.12 -0.06 3.55
C PRO A 54 -3.47 1.31 4.13
N ILE A 55 -4.18 2.17 3.39
CA ILE A 55 -4.56 3.51 3.89
C ILE A 55 -5.42 3.41 5.15
N LEU A 56 -6.39 2.50 5.19
CA LEU A 56 -7.23 2.26 6.38
C LEU A 56 -6.41 1.72 7.56
N CYS A 57 -5.43 0.85 7.31
CA CYS A 57 -4.51 0.36 8.33
C CYS A 57 -3.68 1.49 8.95
N LEU A 58 -3.12 2.37 8.12
CA LEU A 58 -2.36 3.55 8.57
C LEU A 58 -3.25 4.49 9.38
N GLN A 59 -4.47 4.77 8.90
CA GLN A 59 -5.40 5.66 9.61
C GLN A 59 -5.86 5.05 10.94
N ALA A 60 -6.08 3.74 11.01
CA ALA A 60 -6.43 3.07 12.26
C ALA A 60 -5.35 3.25 13.33
N ALA A 61 -4.07 3.20 12.94
CA ALA A 61 -2.96 3.50 13.85
C ALA A 61 -3.01 4.94 14.39
N GLU A 62 -3.28 5.93 13.53
CA GLU A 62 -3.40 7.33 13.99
C GLU A 62 -4.60 7.53 14.91
N VAL A 63 -5.75 6.92 14.60
CA VAL A 63 -6.99 7.08 15.37
C VAL A 63 -6.84 6.56 16.80
N VAL A 64 -6.03 5.52 17.01
CA VAL A 64 -5.73 5.00 18.36
C VAL A 64 -4.53 5.70 19.03
N GLY A 65 -4.00 6.77 18.43
CA GLY A 65 -2.92 7.59 18.99
C GLY A 65 -1.51 7.09 18.66
N GLY A 66 -1.33 6.14 17.74
CA GLY A 66 -0.03 5.65 17.28
C GLY A 66 0.55 6.44 16.10
N ASP A 67 1.85 6.25 15.85
CA ASP A 67 2.49 6.74 14.62
C ASP A 67 2.18 5.80 13.46
N TRP A 68 1.48 6.29 12.44
CA TRP A 68 1.16 5.52 11.24
C TRP A 68 2.40 4.98 10.53
N ARG A 69 3.56 5.64 10.64
CA ARG A 69 4.80 5.16 9.99
C ARG A 69 5.22 3.81 10.55
N ALA A 70 5.00 3.58 11.84
CA ALA A 70 5.25 2.28 12.47
C ALA A 70 4.33 1.17 11.94
N ALA A 71 3.13 1.53 11.43
CA ALA A 71 2.19 0.60 10.82
C ALA A 71 2.46 0.34 9.31
N MET A 72 3.40 1.04 8.68
CA MET A 72 3.69 0.89 7.24
C MET A 72 4.02 -0.55 6.82
N PRO A 73 4.83 -1.33 7.57
CA PRO A 73 5.07 -2.73 7.20
C PRO A 73 3.79 -3.58 7.18
N ALA A 74 2.90 -3.37 8.16
CA ALA A 74 1.61 -4.07 8.22
C ALA A 74 0.69 -3.65 7.07
N ALA A 75 0.67 -2.35 6.73
CA ALA A 75 -0.06 -1.84 5.58
C ALA A 75 0.43 -2.48 4.26
N CYS A 76 1.74 -2.58 4.06
CA CYS A 76 2.32 -3.25 2.89
C CYS A 76 1.94 -4.74 2.84
N ALA A 77 2.02 -5.44 3.97
CA ALA A 77 1.62 -6.85 4.06
C ALA A 77 0.15 -7.08 3.67
N LEU A 78 -0.76 -6.20 4.11
CA LEU A 78 -2.17 -6.25 3.71
C LEU A 78 -2.36 -6.10 2.20
N GLU A 79 -1.61 -5.21 1.56
CA GLU A 79 -1.69 -5.03 0.11
C GLU A 79 -1.11 -6.22 -0.65
N PHE A 80 -0.05 -6.88 -0.14
CA PHE A 80 0.44 -8.13 -0.73
C PHE A 80 -0.59 -9.24 -0.70
N ILE A 81 -1.24 -9.47 0.45
CA ILE A 81 -2.29 -10.49 0.57
C ILE A 81 -3.48 -10.15 -0.32
N HIS A 82 -3.84 -8.86 -0.41
CA HIS A 82 -4.90 -8.42 -1.32
C HIS A 82 -4.55 -8.68 -2.79
N THR A 83 -3.34 -8.30 -3.24
CA THR A 83 -2.92 -8.53 -4.62
C THR A 83 -2.83 -10.03 -4.91
N TYR A 84 -2.34 -10.84 -3.98
CA TYR A 84 -2.33 -12.30 -4.10
C TYR A 84 -3.75 -12.85 -4.35
N SER A 85 -4.74 -12.42 -3.57
CA SER A 85 -6.10 -12.90 -3.76
C SER A 85 -6.62 -12.56 -5.15
N LEU A 86 -6.36 -11.35 -5.66
CA LEU A 86 -6.77 -10.93 -7.01
C LEU A 86 -6.08 -11.68 -8.14
N ILE A 87 -4.89 -12.24 -7.93
CA ILE A 87 -4.20 -13.07 -8.93
C ILE A 87 -4.86 -14.45 -9.03
N HIS A 88 -5.41 -14.93 -7.92
CA HIS A 88 -6.00 -16.27 -7.80
C HIS A 88 -7.51 -16.31 -8.01
N ASP A 89 -8.21 -15.19 -7.79
CA ASP A 89 -9.61 -14.96 -8.18
C ASP A 89 -9.76 -14.90 -9.71
#